data_AF-A0A9N8D7D8-F1
#
_entry.id   AF-A0A9N8D7D8-F1
#
_cell.length_a   1.000
_cell.length_b   1.000
_cell.length_c   1.000
_cell.angle_alpha   90.00
_cell.angle_beta   90.00
_cell.angle_gamma   90.00
#
_symmetry.space_group_name_H-M   'P 1'
#
loop_
_entity.id
_entity.type
_entity.pdbx_description
1 polymer ?
#
loop_
_entity_poly.entity_id
_entity_poly.type
_entity_poly.pdbx_seq_one_letter_code
_entity_poly.pdbx_strand_id
1 'polypeptide(L)'
;MKSLNTSSMPRALMLLLLWAIPLSFSFQPMSRISTNQAPPLQQANTLGMLQLSVSSDVSNDLIVDATSIVVSHSEGLLAATPAIGSSLIMLTIVGLLYIWEESVEWVRETVPKTLLPVVESILAEIGGLGFIGLIFGTVLGNSNVKEGLEGLSITLFGESEILVENFEFLHSAFFQVGVGFFMAVGAMAAVGVKKLDEIKQVEGLEQDPETEACNITPEKLVRYMPLLPKKDDNNDIEAIYGANNLWQEIFMDKEERAGRTLLLRHQIMRIFPRLPNTFRVEQVIQASFAENLYKLVELSPLTWIYIIPGLALANAIDLSHEVVNSASPNAAESVGFFFSTPTAIIPSAVTVAASMIWGFWNCWKLTQIKYMVHPKLGIDKSTGAATILPPLVESESKMREFDSSPAWVRPIENIWAKPAKNAFDEVFGAAGGAGLKLYQNSIKYQTWLCLTHIVFFGTQVVPRDFDALLSGATVGDPDHLTAELVTYGSFVLISVLQLLLVAPRAFWNYCLVAVLEEKTARKLLTLSGNDDPMQKEQAIPVALNGTAAVEITP
;
A
#
# COMPACT_ATOMS: atom_id res chain seq x y z
N MET A 1 -11.93 29.93 11.50
CA MET A 1 -11.30 28.66 11.10
C MET A 1 -11.96 27.53 11.88
N LYS A 2 -12.71 26.63 11.22
CA LYS A 2 -13.20 25.41 11.87
C LYS A 2 -11.99 24.52 12.13
N SER A 3 -11.75 24.11 13.38
CA SER A 3 -10.71 23.12 13.69
C SER A 3 -11.04 21.84 12.94
N LEU A 4 -10.22 21.48 11.95
CA LEU A 4 -10.32 20.21 11.24
C LEU A 4 -10.20 19.09 12.28
N ASN A 5 -11.28 18.32 12.46
CA ASN A 5 -11.29 17.19 13.36
C ASN A 5 -10.57 16.02 12.68
N THR A 6 -9.24 16.02 12.73
CA THR A 6 -8.34 15.02 12.12
C THR A 6 -8.55 13.59 12.64
N SER A 7 -9.42 13.39 13.64
CA SER A 7 -9.86 12.07 14.10
C SER A 7 -10.83 11.35 13.14
N SER A 8 -11.41 12.05 12.15
CA SER A 8 -12.36 11.46 11.20
C SER A 8 -11.70 10.76 10.01
N MET A 9 -10.50 11.17 9.58
CA MET A 9 -9.82 10.60 8.41
C MET A 9 -9.50 9.09 8.55
N PRO A 10 -9.00 8.60 9.71
CA PRO A 10 -8.81 7.16 9.91
C PRO A 10 -10.13 6.41 9.93
N ARG A 11 -11.22 7.01 10.45
CA ARG A 11 -12.54 6.37 10.53
C ARG A 11 -13.19 6.26 9.15
N ALA A 12 -13.08 7.26 8.29
CA ALA A 12 -13.62 7.22 6.94
C ALA A 12 -12.81 6.30 6.01
N LEU A 13 -11.48 6.31 6.12
CA LEU A 13 -10.63 5.31 5.44
C LEU A 13 -10.95 3.90 5.95
N MET A 14 -11.19 3.74 7.26
CA MET A 14 -11.62 2.48 7.86
C MET A 14 -13.03 2.06 7.45
N LEU A 15 -13.96 2.99 7.20
CA LEU A 15 -15.29 2.70 6.65
C LEU A 15 -15.22 2.31 5.17
N LEU A 16 -14.34 2.95 4.39
CA LEU A 16 -13.98 2.51 3.03
C LEU A 16 -13.31 1.12 3.04
N LEU A 17 -12.43 0.84 4.01
CA LEU A 17 -11.79 -0.46 4.22
C LEU A 17 -12.79 -1.55 4.63
N LEU A 18 -13.72 -1.23 5.54
CA LEU A 18 -14.82 -2.12 5.94
C LEU A 18 -15.86 -2.31 4.83
N TRP A 19 -15.89 -1.44 3.82
CA TRP A 19 -16.77 -1.52 2.65
C TRP A 19 -16.16 -2.34 1.50
N ALA A 20 -14.83 -2.26 1.28
CA ALA A 20 -14.15 -3.05 0.27
C ALA A 20 -14.11 -4.56 0.59
N ILE A 21 -14.05 -4.91 1.88
CA ILE A 21 -13.97 -6.30 2.33
C ILE A 21 -15.23 -7.11 1.95
N PRO A 22 -16.48 -6.71 2.26
CA PRO A 22 -17.68 -7.51 1.96
C PRO A 22 -18.07 -7.55 0.47
N LEU A 23 -17.70 -6.55 -0.34
CA LEU A 23 -17.99 -6.57 -1.79
C LEU A 23 -17.26 -7.69 -2.55
N SER A 24 -16.09 -8.10 -2.06
CA SER A 24 -15.37 -9.29 -2.55
C SER A 24 -15.95 -10.63 -2.06
N PHE A 25 -16.81 -10.64 -1.02
CA PHE A 25 -17.37 -11.85 -0.43
C PHE A 25 -18.82 -12.14 -0.87
N SER A 26 -19.46 -11.30 -1.68
CA SER A 26 -20.90 -11.45 -2.00
C SER A 26 -21.27 -11.57 -3.48
N PHE A 27 -20.31 -11.78 -4.37
CA PHE A 27 -20.62 -12.30 -5.72
C PHE A 27 -20.51 -13.83 -5.72
N GLN A 28 -21.45 -14.52 -5.05
CA GLN A 28 -21.76 -15.88 -5.47
C GLN A 28 -22.56 -15.77 -6.77
N PRO A 29 -22.10 -16.32 -7.91
CA PRO A 29 -22.99 -16.51 -9.04
C PRO A 29 -24.14 -17.40 -8.57
N MET A 30 -25.38 -16.97 -8.81
CA MET A 30 -26.55 -17.84 -8.64
C MET A 30 -26.25 -19.15 -9.37
N SER A 31 -26.06 -20.22 -8.60
CA SER A 31 -25.76 -21.54 -9.14
C SER A 31 -26.87 -21.90 -10.15
N ARG A 32 -26.47 -22.15 -11.40
CA ARG A 32 -27.34 -22.89 -12.32
C ARG A 32 -27.53 -24.26 -11.71
N ILE A 33 -28.73 -24.52 -11.21
CA ILE A 33 -29.17 -25.87 -10.87
C ILE A 33 -29.06 -26.70 -12.15
N SER A 34 -28.00 -27.50 -12.26
CA SER A 34 -27.88 -28.54 -13.28
C SER A 34 -28.92 -29.61 -12.97
N THR A 35 -30.10 -29.50 -13.58
CA THR A 35 -31.14 -30.53 -13.53
C THR A 35 -30.73 -31.70 -14.42
N ASN A 36 -29.76 -32.50 -13.97
CA ASN A 36 -29.53 -33.84 -14.47
C ASN A 36 -29.65 -34.83 -13.29
N GLN A 37 -30.86 -34.93 -12.72
CA GLN A 37 -31.23 -36.08 -11.91
C GLN A 37 -31.93 -37.11 -12.79
N ALA A 38 -31.30 -38.28 -12.91
CA ALA A 38 -31.94 -39.51 -13.38
C ALA A 38 -33.10 -39.91 -12.42
N PRO A 39 -34.13 -40.62 -12.90
CA PRO A 39 -35.34 -40.86 -12.12
C PRO A 39 -35.09 -41.88 -10.99
N PRO A 40 -35.70 -41.71 -9.80
CA PRO A 40 -35.61 -42.71 -8.75
C PRO A 40 -36.62 -43.84 -9.00
N LEU A 41 -36.14 -45.07 -8.90
CA LEU A 41 -36.94 -46.28 -8.77
C LEU A 41 -37.71 -46.27 -7.44
N GLN A 42 -38.99 -46.62 -7.52
CA GLN A 42 -39.92 -46.75 -6.40
C GLN A 42 -39.71 -48.03 -5.55
N GLN A 43 -40.28 -47.96 -4.34
CA GLN A 43 -40.72 -49.03 -3.39
C GLN A 43 -39.74 -49.39 -2.25
N ALA A 44 -40.12 -49.55 -0.98
CA ALA A 44 -41.42 -49.47 -0.29
C ALA A 44 -41.25 -49.33 1.25
N ASN A 45 -42.30 -48.76 1.86
CA ASN A 45 -42.78 -48.73 3.26
C ASN A 45 -42.14 -49.63 4.35
N THR A 46 -41.92 -49.04 5.53
CA THR A 46 -42.48 -49.56 6.81
C THR A 46 -42.66 -48.47 7.88
N LEU A 47 -43.84 -48.52 8.51
CA LEU A 47 -44.37 -47.68 9.60
C LEU A 47 -43.82 -48.12 10.98
N GLY A 48 -43.75 -47.21 11.97
CA GLY A 48 -43.95 -47.60 13.38
C GLY A 48 -43.36 -46.74 14.51
N MET A 49 -44.25 -45.94 15.12
CA MET A 49 -44.33 -45.56 16.56
C MET A 49 -43.55 -44.35 17.15
N LEU A 50 -44.34 -43.29 17.34
CA LEU A 50 -44.45 -42.37 18.49
C LEU A 50 -43.73 -42.73 19.80
N GLN A 51 -42.97 -41.76 20.34
CA GLN A 51 -43.09 -41.38 21.75
C GLN A 51 -42.84 -39.88 21.97
N LEU A 52 -43.73 -39.28 22.75
CA LEU A 52 -43.85 -37.87 23.13
C LEU A 52 -42.97 -37.53 24.35
N SER A 53 -42.79 -36.20 24.55
CA SER A 53 -42.52 -35.47 25.81
C SER A 53 -41.03 -35.10 26.05
N VAL A 54 -40.60 -33.93 26.56
CA VAL A 54 -41.22 -32.73 27.15
C VAL A 54 -40.36 -31.49 26.82
N SER A 55 -41.04 -30.37 26.60
CA SER A 55 -40.66 -28.95 26.62
C SER A 55 -39.55 -28.49 27.60
N SER A 56 -38.57 -27.75 27.07
CA SER A 56 -38.09 -26.48 27.64
C SER A 56 -37.28 -25.71 26.58
N ASP A 57 -37.83 -24.63 26.02
CA ASP A 57 -37.12 -23.40 25.58
C ASP A 57 -37.95 -22.60 24.55
N VAL A 58 -38.84 -21.73 25.05
CA VAL A 58 -39.76 -20.91 24.23
C VAL A 58 -39.22 -19.49 23.99
N SER A 59 -37.90 -19.32 23.84
CA SER A 59 -37.35 -17.96 23.68
C SER A 59 -36.41 -17.77 22.49
N ASN A 60 -35.79 -18.83 21.95
CA ASN A 60 -34.87 -18.72 20.82
C ASN A 60 -35.48 -19.15 19.48
N ASP A 61 -36.50 -20.01 19.48
CA ASP A 61 -37.11 -20.50 18.25
C ASP A 61 -37.91 -19.42 17.51
N LEU A 62 -38.49 -18.44 18.21
CA LEU A 62 -39.32 -17.40 17.58
C LEU A 62 -38.52 -16.37 16.76
N ILE A 63 -37.23 -16.19 17.07
CA ILE A 63 -36.37 -15.24 16.34
C ILE A 63 -35.73 -15.93 15.14
N VAL A 64 -35.44 -17.23 15.22
CA VAL A 64 -34.92 -18.04 14.11
C VAL A 64 -36.02 -18.35 13.08
N ASP A 65 -37.27 -18.53 13.51
CA ASP A 65 -38.39 -18.73 12.58
C ASP A 65 -38.82 -17.44 11.87
N ALA A 66 -38.71 -16.28 12.52
CA ALA A 66 -39.06 -15.00 11.89
C ALA A 66 -38.05 -14.60 10.78
N THR A 67 -36.76 -14.89 10.94
CA THR A 67 -35.76 -14.68 9.88
C THR A 67 -35.87 -15.73 8.78
N SER A 68 -36.17 -17.00 9.10
CA SER A 68 -36.40 -18.04 8.08
C SER A 68 -37.65 -17.76 7.21
N ILE A 69 -38.72 -17.23 7.82
CA ILE A 69 -39.96 -16.87 7.13
C ILE A 69 -39.78 -15.62 6.26
N VAL A 70 -39.01 -14.62 6.71
CA VAL A 70 -38.72 -13.40 5.91
C VAL A 70 -37.79 -13.71 4.73
N VAL A 71 -36.78 -14.57 4.92
CA VAL A 71 -35.89 -14.98 3.83
C VAL A 71 -36.65 -15.83 2.81
N SER A 72 -37.40 -16.85 3.25
CA SER A 72 -38.17 -17.73 2.34
C SER A 72 -39.31 -17.03 1.58
N HIS A 73 -39.97 -16.02 2.17
CA HIS A 73 -40.95 -15.20 1.44
C HIS A 73 -40.29 -14.18 0.50
N SER A 74 -39.12 -13.63 0.84
CA SER A 74 -38.41 -12.72 -0.05
C SER A 74 -37.85 -13.44 -1.29
N GLU A 75 -37.40 -14.69 -1.17
CA GLU A 75 -36.98 -15.52 -2.30
C GLU A 75 -38.13 -15.80 -3.27
N GLY A 76 -39.33 -16.09 -2.76
CA GLY A 76 -40.54 -16.25 -3.58
C GLY A 76 -40.98 -14.98 -4.28
N LEU A 77 -40.87 -13.80 -3.65
CA LEU A 77 -41.28 -12.51 -4.22
C LEU A 77 -40.27 -11.97 -5.25
N LEU A 78 -38.97 -12.13 -4.99
CA LEU A 78 -37.88 -11.79 -5.91
C LEU A 78 -37.87 -12.70 -7.15
N ALA A 79 -38.14 -14.00 -6.97
CA ALA A 79 -38.27 -14.94 -8.07
C ALA A 79 -39.57 -14.74 -8.89
N ALA A 80 -40.66 -14.27 -8.26
CA ALA A 80 -41.96 -14.11 -8.92
C ALA A 80 -42.04 -12.88 -9.85
N THR A 81 -41.17 -11.89 -9.68
CA THR A 81 -41.15 -10.70 -10.56
C THR A 81 -39.72 -10.22 -10.83
N PRO A 82 -39.11 -10.63 -11.96
CA PRO A 82 -37.78 -10.17 -12.39
C PRO A 82 -37.62 -8.64 -12.34
N ALA A 83 -38.72 -7.91 -12.56
CA ALA A 83 -38.76 -6.45 -12.45
C ALA A 83 -38.40 -5.90 -11.06
N ILE A 84 -38.81 -6.57 -9.96
CA ILE A 84 -38.48 -6.14 -8.60
C ILE A 84 -36.99 -6.38 -8.33
N GLY A 85 -36.47 -7.55 -8.70
CA GLY A 85 -35.05 -7.88 -8.58
C GLY A 85 -34.17 -6.90 -9.37
N SER A 86 -34.48 -6.66 -10.65
CA SER A 86 -33.77 -5.67 -11.46
C SER A 86 -33.87 -4.25 -10.88
N SER A 87 -35.03 -3.85 -10.35
CA SER A 87 -35.19 -2.52 -9.73
C SER A 87 -34.34 -2.37 -8.46
N LEU A 88 -34.25 -3.41 -7.63
CA LEU A 88 -33.40 -3.41 -6.44
C LEU A 88 -31.92 -3.38 -6.79
N ILE A 89 -31.49 -4.13 -7.80
CA ILE A 89 -30.12 -4.06 -8.31
C ILE A 89 -29.81 -2.65 -8.82
N MET A 90 -30.70 -2.06 -9.63
CA MET A 90 -30.52 -0.70 -10.15
C MET A 90 -30.48 0.35 -9.03
N LEU A 91 -31.38 0.27 -8.04
CA LEU A 91 -31.37 1.15 -6.87
C LEU A 91 -30.07 1.00 -6.06
N THR A 92 -29.58 -0.23 -5.92
CA THR A 92 -28.30 -0.50 -5.25
C THR A 92 -27.15 0.14 -6.01
N ILE A 93 -27.09 -0.04 -7.34
CA ILE A 93 -26.06 0.58 -8.18
C ILE A 93 -26.11 2.12 -8.07
N VAL A 94 -27.29 2.73 -8.19
CA VAL A 94 -27.46 4.19 -8.05
C VAL A 94 -27.04 4.66 -6.66
N GLY A 95 -27.42 3.94 -5.60
CA GLY A 95 -27.00 4.24 -4.24
C GLY A 95 -25.49 4.16 -4.05
N LEU A 96 -24.84 3.14 -4.62
CA LEU A 96 -23.38 2.99 -4.58
C LEU A 96 -22.67 4.11 -5.34
N LEU A 97 -23.20 4.52 -6.50
CA LEU A 97 -22.68 5.66 -7.26
C LEU A 97 -22.79 6.96 -6.47
N TYR A 98 -23.93 7.21 -5.82
CA TYR A 98 -24.11 8.38 -4.96
C TYR A 98 -23.12 8.40 -3.79
N ILE A 99 -22.96 7.26 -3.09
CA ILE A 99 -21.99 7.12 -2.00
C ILE A 99 -20.55 7.35 -2.51
N TRP A 100 -20.22 6.85 -3.70
CA TRP A 100 -18.91 7.05 -4.31
C TRP A 100 -18.65 8.52 -4.62
N GLU A 101 -19.59 9.23 -5.26
CA GLU A 101 -19.46 10.66 -5.56
C GLU A 101 -19.26 11.49 -4.30
N GLU A 102 -20.09 11.28 -3.27
CA GLU A 102 -20.00 11.96 -1.98
C GLU A 102 -18.64 11.66 -1.29
N SER A 103 -18.17 10.41 -1.37
CA SER A 103 -16.87 10.03 -0.81
C SER A 103 -15.71 10.73 -1.52
N VAL A 104 -15.76 10.85 -2.85
CA VAL A 104 -14.75 11.56 -3.64
C VAL A 104 -14.73 13.05 -3.31
N GLU A 105 -15.90 13.69 -3.23
CA GLU A 105 -16.01 15.09 -2.85
C GLU A 105 -15.46 15.32 -1.44
N TRP A 106 -15.85 14.47 -0.49
CA TRP A 106 -15.34 14.53 0.88
C TRP A 106 -13.82 14.37 0.96
N VAL A 107 -13.22 13.44 0.19
CA VAL A 107 -11.76 13.27 0.14
C VAL A 107 -11.09 14.51 -0.44
N ARG A 108 -11.62 15.09 -1.53
CA ARG A 108 -11.09 16.30 -2.16
C ARG A 108 -11.14 17.52 -1.22
N GLU A 109 -12.17 17.62 -0.39
CA GLU A 109 -12.27 18.70 0.60
C GLU A 109 -11.36 18.50 1.81
N THR A 110 -11.14 17.24 2.22
CA THR A 110 -10.37 16.92 3.43
C THR A 110 -8.86 16.91 3.18
N VAL A 111 -8.42 16.49 2.00
CA VAL A 111 -7.00 16.31 1.68
C VAL A 111 -6.34 17.67 1.35
N PRO A 112 -5.11 17.94 1.83
CA PRO A 112 -4.41 19.17 1.46
C PRO A 112 -4.28 19.33 -0.06
N LYS A 113 -4.42 20.55 -0.58
CA LYS A 113 -4.40 20.84 -2.04
C LYS A 113 -3.19 20.26 -2.78
N THR A 114 -2.03 20.18 -2.12
CA THR A 114 -0.82 19.59 -2.69
C THR A 114 -0.95 18.10 -3.00
N LEU A 115 -1.81 17.37 -2.28
CA LEU A 115 -2.06 15.94 -2.43
C LEU A 115 -3.24 15.63 -3.36
N LEU A 116 -4.01 16.64 -3.80
CA LEU A 116 -5.10 16.44 -4.76
C LEU A 116 -4.66 15.70 -6.03
N PRO A 117 -3.50 16.01 -6.66
CA PRO A 117 -3.05 15.25 -7.83
C PRO A 117 -2.85 13.75 -7.55
N VAL A 118 -2.46 13.39 -6.33
CA VAL A 118 -2.33 11.99 -5.91
C VAL A 118 -3.71 11.34 -5.85
N VAL A 119 -4.69 12.01 -5.23
CA VAL A 119 -6.06 11.53 -5.14
C VAL A 119 -6.67 11.36 -6.53
N GLU A 120 -6.54 12.36 -7.41
CA GLU A 120 -7.04 12.27 -8.79
C GLU A 120 -6.39 11.12 -9.57
N SER A 121 -5.07 10.92 -9.39
CA SER A 121 -4.37 9.79 -10.00
C SER A 121 -4.91 8.45 -9.48
N ILE A 122 -5.13 8.31 -8.17
CA ILE A 122 -5.74 7.12 -7.58
C ILE A 122 -7.13 6.85 -8.18
N LEU A 123 -7.99 7.88 -8.24
CA LEU A 123 -9.35 7.75 -8.77
C LEU A 123 -9.35 7.41 -10.26
N ALA A 124 -8.45 8.02 -11.04
CA ALA A 124 -8.28 7.73 -12.46
C ALA A 124 -7.85 6.28 -12.70
N GLU A 125 -6.92 5.77 -11.89
CA GLU A 125 -6.44 4.39 -12.01
C GLU A 125 -7.51 3.36 -11.56
N ILE A 126 -8.26 3.64 -10.49
CA ILE A 126 -9.43 2.82 -10.10
C ILE A 126 -10.47 2.79 -11.22
N GLY A 127 -10.79 3.96 -11.79
CA GLY A 127 -11.69 4.07 -12.92
C GLY A 127 -11.19 3.31 -14.15
N GLY A 128 -9.89 3.38 -14.44
CA GLY A 128 -9.23 2.63 -15.50
C GLY A 128 -9.34 1.12 -15.31
N LEU A 129 -9.08 0.61 -14.10
CA LEU A 129 -9.24 -0.80 -13.77
C LEU A 129 -10.70 -1.27 -13.90
N GLY A 130 -11.65 -0.47 -13.43
CA GLY A 130 -13.08 -0.74 -13.57
C GLY A 130 -13.51 -0.76 -15.05
N PHE A 131 -13.01 0.19 -15.86
CA PHE A 131 -13.27 0.24 -17.29
C PHE A 131 -12.70 -0.96 -18.04
N ILE A 132 -11.48 -1.38 -17.71
CA ILE A 132 -10.86 -2.60 -18.24
C ILE A 132 -11.74 -3.82 -17.91
N GLY A 133 -12.27 -3.90 -16.68
CA GLY A 133 -13.20 -4.94 -16.28
C GLY A 133 -14.50 -4.95 -17.07
N LEU A 134 -15.08 -3.78 -17.31
CA LEU A 134 -16.28 -3.64 -18.12
C LEU A 134 -16.04 -4.08 -19.58
N ILE A 135 -14.89 -3.71 -20.16
CA ILE A 135 -14.49 -4.18 -21.50
C ILE A 135 -14.36 -5.70 -21.49
N PHE A 136 -13.64 -6.27 -20.52
CA PHE A 136 -13.49 -7.72 -20.43
C PHE A 136 -14.84 -8.42 -20.30
N GLY A 137 -15.72 -7.98 -19.39
CA GLY A 137 -17.06 -8.56 -19.25
C GLY A 137 -17.90 -8.44 -20.52
N THR A 138 -17.82 -7.32 -21.24
CA THR A 138 -18.55 -7.12 -22.51
C THR A 138 -17.99 -7.99 -23.64
N VAL A 139 -16.66 -8.08 -23.73
CA VAL A 139 -15.95 -8.88 -24.74
C VAL A 139 -16.15 -10.37 -24.49
N LEU A 140 -16.02 -10.83 -23.24
CA LEU A 140 -16.29 -12.21 -22.85
C LEU A 140 -17.79 -12.57 -22.95
N GLY A 141 -18.68 -11.60 -22.81
CA GLY A 141 -20.12 -11.76 -23.04
C GLY A 141 -20.51 -11.87 -24.51
N ASN A 142 -19.61 -11.57 -25.46
CA ASN A 142 -19.86 -11.77 -26.88
C ASN A 142 -19.74 -13.25 -27.24
N SER A 143 -20.81 -13.86 -27.75
CA SER A 143 -20.85 -15.29 -28.09
C SER A 143 -19.71 -15.72 -29.00
N ASN A 144 -19.32 -14.90 -29.99
CA ASN A 144 -18.26 -15.27 -30.93
C ASN A 144 -16.88 -15.31 -30.27
N VAL A 145 -16.62 -14.38 -29.34
CA VAL A 145 -15.35 -14.35 -28.60
C VAL A 145 -15.33 -15.47 -27.58
N LYS A 146 -16.45 -15.69 -26.88
CA LYS A 146 -16.61 -16.78 -25.94
C LYS A 146 -16.41 -18.14 -26.61
N GLU A 147 -17.09 -18.40 -27.72
CA GLU A 147 -16.91 -19.63 -28.53
C GLU A 147 -15.46 -19.80 -29.01
N GLY A 148 -14.80 -18.71 -29.41
CA GLY A 148 -13.39 -18.72 -29.78
C GLY A 148 -12.46 -19.08 -28.62
N LEU A 149 -12.72 -18.52 -27.43
CA LEU A 149 -11.98 -18.84 -26.20
C LEU A 149 -12.27 -20.26 -25.72
N GLU A 150 -13.51 -20.70 -25.77
CA GLU A 150 -13.92 -22.07 -25.45
C GLU A 150 -13.24 -23.07 -26.40
N GLY A 151 -13.19 -22.78 -27.71
CA GLY A 151 -12.46 -23.58 -28.68
C GLY A 151 -10.95 -23.63 -28.43
N LEU A 152 -10.33 -22.50 -28.05
CA LEU A 152 -8.92 -22.46 -27.65
C LEU A 152 -8.70 -23.24 -26.35
N SER A 153 -9.61 -23.12 -25.39
CA SER A 153 -9.58 -23.81 -24.11
C SER A 153 -9.66 -25.33 -24.31
N ILE A 154 -10.58 -25.83 -25.14
CA ILE A 154 -10.66 -27.25 -25.52
C ILE A 154 -9.35 -27.70 -26.17
N THR A 155 -8.77 -26.87 -27.05
CA THR A 155 -7.54 -27.21 -27.76
C THR A 155 -6.32 -27.32 -26.82
N LEU A 156 -6.24 -26.45 -25.81
CA LEU A 156 -5.10 -26.38 -24.90
C LEU A 156 -5.23 -27.26 -23.66
N PHE A 157 -6.45 -27.36 -23.11
CA PHE A 157 -6.73 -27.94 -21.80
C PHE A 157 -7.75 -29.08 -21.84
N GLY A 158 -8.43 -29.30 -22.97
CA GLY A 158 -9.46 -30.34 -23.11
C GLY A 158 -10.84 -29.93 -22.61
N GLU A 159 -10.98 -28.76 -21.98
CA GLU A 159 -12.23 -28.26 -21.42
C GLU A 159 -12.55 -26.86 -21.93
N SER A 160 -13.84 -26.56 -22.13
CA SER A 160 -14.29 -25.28 -22.73
C SER A 160 -14.20 -24.09 -21.78
N GLU A 161 -14.37 -24.29 -20.48
CA GLU A 161 -14.61 -23.17 -19.54
C GLU A 161 -13.33 -22.66 -18.85
N ILE A 162 -12.29 -23.50 -18.73
CA ILE A 162 -11.03 -23.18 -18.01
C ILE A 162 -10.47 -21.81 -18.41
N LEU A 163 -10.34 -21.51 -19.70
CA LEU A 163 -9.73 -20.26 -20.12
C LEU A 163 -10.60 -19.03 -19.77
N VAL A 164 -11.92 -19.16 -19.89
CA VAL A 164 -12.86 -18.07 -19.58
C VAL A 164 -12.86 -17.80 -18.08
N GLU A 165 -12.94 -18.85 -17.27
CA GLU A 165 -12.89 -18.78 -15.81
C GLU A 165 -11.56 -18.19 -15.33
N ASN A 166 -10.44 -18.58 -15.96
CA ASN A 166 -9.13 -18.01 -15.66
C ASN A 166 -9.03 -16.52 -15.96
N PHE A 167 -9.67 -16.03 -17.03
CA PHE A 167 -9.72 -14.60 -17.33
C PHE A 167 -10.56 -13.84 -16.30
N GLU A 168 -11.71 -14.37 -15.91
CA GLU A 168 -12.57 -13.78 -14.88
C GLU A 168 -11.85 -13.72 -13.52
N PHE A 169 -11.18 -14.82 -13.15
CA PHE A 169 -10.35 -14.91 -11.96
C PHE A 169 -9.22 -13.88 -11.97
N LEU A 170 -8.45 -13.83 -13.07
CA LEU A 170 -7.32 -12.93 -13.20
C LEU A 170 -7.76 -11.46 -13.14
N HIS A 171 -8.88 -11.12 -13.78
CA HIS A 171 -9.46 -9.78 -13.71
C HIS A 171 -9.89 -9.42 -12.28
N SER A 172 -10.59 -10.31 -11.59
CA SER A 172 -10.99 -10.13 -10.19
C SER A 172 -9.77 -9.94 -9.28
N ALA A 173 -8.75 -10.78 -9.44
CA ALA A 173 -7.50 -10.68 -8.68
C ALA A 173 -6.78 -9.34 -8.94
N PHE A 174 -6.66 -8.91 -10.20
CA PHE A 174 -6.06 -7.63 -10.54
C PHE A 174 -6.86 -6.45 -9.98
N PHE A 175 -8.19 -6.51 -10.01
CA PHE A 175 -9.03 -5.49 -9.42
C PHE A 175 -8.81 -5.40 -7.91
N GLN A 176 -8.81 -6.54 -7.20
CA GLN A 176 -8.57 -6.58 -5.75
C GLN A 176 -7.17 -6.08 -5.37
N VAL A 177 -6.13 -6.51 -6.09
CA VAL A 177 -4.75 -6.00 -5.87
C VAL A 177 -4.67 -4.50 -6.15
N GLY A 178 -5.29 -4.02 -7.22
CA GLY A 178 -5.32 -2.60 -7.56
C GLY A 178 -6.00 -1.76 -6.48
N VAL A 179 -7.21 -2.15 -6.07
CA VAL A 179 -7.93 -1.48 -4.97
C VAL A 179 -7.13 -1.55 -3.67
N GLY A 180 -6.58 -2.71 -3.32
CA GLY A 180 -5.67 -2.89 -2.19
C GLY A 180 -4.48 -1.93 -2.22
N PHE A 181 -3.87 -1.76 -3.40
CA PHE A 181 -2.78 -0.82 -3.61
C PHE A 181 -3.17 0.62 -3.36
N PHE A 182 -4.30 1.06 -3.92
CA PHE A 182 -4.78 2.41 -3.69
C PHE A 182 -5.16 2.66 -2.23
N MET A 183 -5.72 1.66 -1.54
CA MET A 183 -5.96 1.74 -0.09
C MET A 183 -4.66 1.88 0.71
N ALA A 184 -3.62 1.12 0.34
CA ALA A 184 -2.30 1.23 0.99
C ALA A 184 -1.67 2.60 0.76
N VAL A 185 -1.73 3.12 -0.46
CA VAL A 185 -1.23 4.47 -0.77
C VAL A 185 -2.05 5.53 -0.03
N GLY A 186 -3.37 5.39 0.04
CA GLY A 186 -4.24 6.25 0.84
C GLY A 186 -3.89 6.22 2.34
N ALA A 187 -3.57 5.05 2.89
CA ALA A 187 -3.07 4.91 4.25
C ALA A 187 -1.71 5.59 4.45
N MET A 188 -0.78 5.45 3.49
CA MET A 188 0.50 6.19 3.50
C MET A 188 0.27 7.71 3.46
N ALA A 189 -0.67 8.18 2.63
CA ALA A 189 -1.07 9.58 2.55
C ALA A 189 -1.57 10.09 3.91
N ALA A 190 -2.50 9.35 4.54
CA ALA A 190 -3.06 9.70 5.85
C ALA A 190 -1.99 9.75 6.95
N VAL A 191 -1.06 8.78 6.97
CA VAL A 191 0.08 8.78 7.90
C VAL A 191 1.01 9.97 7.63
N GLY A 192 1.26 10.29 6.36
CA GLY A 192 2.07 11.45 5.97
C GLY A 192 1.46 12.78 6.41
N VAL A 193 0.16 12.99 6.15
CA VAL A 193 -0.60 14.17 6.60
C VAL A 193 -0.53 14.30 8.11
N LYS A 194 -0.76 13.20 8.85
CA LYS A 194 -0.65 13.22 10.32
C LYS A 194 0.75 13.64 10.79
N LYS A 195 1.82 13.17 10.14
CA LYS A 195 3.20 13.58 10.47
C LYS A 195 3.47 15.05 10.13
N LEU A 196 2.90 15.55 9.03
CA LEU A 196 2.98 16.97 8.68
C LEU A 196 2.26 17.83 9.71
N ASP A 197 1.08 17.41 10.19
CA ASP A 197 0.36 18.07 11.27
C ASP A 197 1.17 18.07 12.58
N GLU A 198 1.87 16.97 12.91
CA GLU A 198 2.78 16.91 14.06
C GLU A 198 3.91 17.96 13.92
N ILE A 199 4.52 18.09 12.75
CA ILE A 199 5.56 19.10 12.48
C ILE A 199 4.98 20.51 12.59
N LYS A 200 3.80 20.74 12.00
CA LYS A 200 3.10 22.03 12.03
C LYS A 200 2.79 22.50 13.44
N GLN A 201 2.38 21.57 14.31
CA GLN A 201 2.11 21.88 15.71
C GLN A 201 3.38 22.34 16.42
N VAL A 202 4.49 21.63 16.25
CA VAL A 202 5.77 22.03 16.89
C VAL A 202 6.32 23.32 16.28
N GLU A 203 6.24 23.53 14.96
CA GLU A 203 6.59 24.81 14.33
C GLU A 203 5.74 25.96 14.89
N GLY A 204 4.44 25.74 15.09
CA GLY A 204 3.51 26.75 15.62
C GLY A 204 3.77 27.10 17.08
N LEU A 205 4.25 26.17 17.90
CA LEU A 205 4.68 26.44 19.28
C LEU A 205 5.92 27.34 19.34
N GLU A 206 6.74 27.32 18.29
CA GLU A 206 8.00 28.07 18.21
C GLU A 206 7.90 29.33 17.34
N GLN A 207 6.69 29.64 16.87
CA GLN A 207 6.40 30.82 16.08
C GLN A 207 6.23 32.04 17.01
N ASP A 208 6.93 33.13 16.67
CA ASP A 208 6.71 34.42 17.30
C ASP A 208 5.32 34.96 16.87
N PRO A 209 4.42 35.26 17.81
CA PRO A 209 3.06 35.71 17.49
C PRO A 209 3.01 37.07 16.79
N GLU A 210 4.03 37.91 16.93
CA GLU A 210 4.05 39.25 16.34
C GLU A 210 4.67 39.25 14.93
N THR A 211 5.78 38.52 14.76
CA THR A 211 6.55 38.54 13.51
C THR A 211 6.24 37.38 12.59
N GLU A 212 5.48 36.39 13.06
CA GLU A 212 5.31 35.07 12.43
C GLU A 212 6.63 34.33 12.19
N ALA A 213 7.77 34.85 12.68
CA ALA A 213 9.07 34.28 12.48
C ALA A 213 9.20 33.01 13.34
N CYS A 214 9.74 31.96 12.72
CA CYS A 214 9.98 30.71 13.44
C CYS A 214 11.34 30.80 14.16
N ASN A 215 11.30 31.14 15.45
CA ASN A 215 12.46 31.36 16.33
C ASN A 215 12.88 30.07 17.03
N ILE A 216 13.19 29.06 16.21
CA ILE A 216 13.74 27.78 16.67
C ILE A 216 15.22 27.97 16.96
N THR A 217 15.60 27.93 18.23
CA THR A 217 17.01 27.92 18.66
C THR A 217 17.46 26.48 18.98
N PRO A 218 18.77 26.18 18.86
CA PRO A 218 19.31 24.87 19.22
C PRO A 218 18.91 24.41 20.63
N GLU A 219 18.84 25.32 21.60
CA GLU A 219 18.51 25.03 23.00
C GLU A 219 17.06 24.58 23.18
N LYS A 220 16.15 25.18 22.40
CA LYS A 220 14.75 24.74 22.40
C LYS A 220 14.61 23.36 21.77
N LEU A 221 15.38 23.10 20.71
CA LEU A 221 15.39 21.80 20.03
C LEU A 221 15.88 20.66 20.94
N VAL A 222 16.80 20.91 21.88
CA VAL A 222 17.22 19.92 22.89
C VAL A 222 16.01 19.38 23.68
N ARG A 223 14.97 20.18 23.91
CA ARG A 223 13.81 19.77 24.73
C ARG A 223 13.00 18.65 24.10
N TYR A 224 12.95 18.62 22.77
CA TYR A 224 12.23 17.59 22.02
C TYR A 224 13.10 16.35 21.77
N MET A 225 14.37 16.41 22.18
CA MET A 225 15.39 15.50 21.71
C MET A 225 16.04 14.77 22.89
N PRO A 226 15.70 13.48 23.14
CA PRO A 226 16.22 12.77 24.30
C PRO A 226 17.73 12.69 24.24
N LEU A 227 18.38 13.14 25.32
CA LEU A 227 19.83 13.05 25.49
C LEU A 227 20.21 11.58 25.59
N LEU A 228 20.74 11.00 24.50
CA LEU A 228 21.34 9.68 24.57
C LEU A 228 22.76 9.85 25.11
N PRO A 229 23.10 9.30 26.29
CA PRO A 229 24.46 9.35 26.80
C PRO A 229 25.35 8.55 25.86
N LYS A 230 26.25 9.23 25.13
CA LYS A 230 27.23 8.60 24.27
C LYS A 230 28.60 8.74 24.91
N LYS A 231 29.14 7.58 25.29
CA LYS A 231 30.48 7.43 25.85
C LYS A 231 31.54 7.60 24.76
N ASP A 232 31.71 8.83 24.28
CA ASP A 232 32.82 9.19 23.39
C ASP A 232 33.80 10.05 24.20
N ASP A 233 34.87 9.42 24.67
CA ASP A 233 35.81 9.97 25.65
C ASP A 233 36.77 11.01 25.05
N ASN A 234 36.77 11.22 23.72
CA ASN A 234 37.78 12.02 23.01
C ASN A 234 37.28 13.27 22.25
N ASN A 235 35.99 13.59 22.26
CA ASN A 235 35.47 14.81 21.63
C ASN A 235 34.74 15.71 22.64
N ASP A 236 35.04 17.02 22.60
CA ASP A 236 34.44 18.06 23.45
C ASP A 236 32.96 18.32 23.12
N ILE A 237 32.51 17.93 21.91
CA ILE A 237 31.11 18.04 21.48
C ILE A 237 30.51 16.65 21.37
N GLU A 238 29.51 16.38 22.21
CA GLU A 238 28.75 15.14 22.16
C GLU A 238 27.59 15.32 21.16
N ALA A 239 27.63 14.57 20.06
CA ALA A 239 26.45 14.46 19.21
C ALA A 239 25.37 13.70 19.98
N ILE A 240 24.20 14.34 20.18
CA ILE A 240 23.10 13.81 21.01
C ILE A 240 22.55 12.47 20.46
N TYR A 241 22.90 12.11 19.22
CA TYR A 241 22.36 10.93 18.55
C TYR A 241 23.44 9.96 18.06
N GLY A 242 23.42 8.76 18.64
CA GLY A 242 24.17 7.59 18.19
C GLY A 242 23.66 7.02 16.86
N ALA A 243 24.37 6.02 16.33
CA ALA A 243 23.97 5.30 15.13
C ALA A 243 22.53 4.80 15.29
N ASN A 244 21.58 5.37 14.54
CA ASN A 244 20.18 5.01 14.66
C ASN A 244 20.03 3.55 14.27
N ASN A 245 19.66 2.71 15.24
CA ASN A 245 19.15 1.40 14.90
C ASN A 245 17.76 1.57 14.26
N LEU A 246 17.38 0.63 13.40
CA LEU A 246 16.13 0.71 12.64
C LEU A 246 14.90 0.79 13.56
N TRP A 247 14.95 0.13 14.72
CA TRP A 247 13.87 0.09 15.70
C TRP A 247 13.59 1.44 16.35
N GLN A 248 14.64 2.19 16.72
CA GLN A 248 14.51 3.56 17.23
C GLN A 248 13.84 4.46 16.20
N GLU A 249 14.13 4.29 14.91
CA GLU A 249 13.49 5.07 13.86
C GLU A 249 11.99 4.74 13.71
N ILE A 250 11.64 3.44 13.76
CA ILE A 250 10.25 2.97 13.66
C ILE A 250 9.42 3.45 14.85
N PHE A 251 9.97 3.37 16.06
CA PHE A 251 9.29 3.66 17.32
C PHE A 251 9.64 5.04 17.92
N MET A 252 10.24 5.93 17.12
CA MET A 252 10.59 7.29 17.56
C MET A 252 9.36 8.04 18.05
N ASP A 253 9.52 8.81 19.12
CA ASP A 253 8.47 9.68 19.61
C ASP A 253 8.09 10.75 18.58
N LYS A 254 6.86 11.26 18.66
CA LYS A 254 6.34 12.27 17.74
C LYS A 254 7.08 13.60 17.90
N GLU A 255 7.34 14.03 19.12
CA GLU A 255 8.03 15.29 19.41
C GLU A 255 9.48 15.22 18.93
N GLU A 256 10.15 14.11 19.21
CA GLU A 256 11.52 13.87 18.73
C GLU A 256 11.60 13.90 17.21
N ARG A 257 10.64 13.27 16.52
CA ARG A 257 10.59 13.28 15.06
C ARG A 257 10.38 14.69 14.51
N ALA A 258 9.48 15.46 15.11
CA ALA A 258 9.24 16.84 14.73
C ALA A 258 10.51 17.69 14.96
N GLY A 259 11.14 17.59 16.12
CA GLY A 259 12.41 18.27 16.45
C GLY A 259 13.54 17.93 15.46
N ARG A 260 13.71 16.66 15.10
CA ARG A 260 14.68 16.23 14.07
C ARG A 260 14.35 16.78 12.68
N THR A 261 13.07 16.96 12.38
CA THR A 261 12.62 17.54 11.11
C THR A 261 12.84 19.05 11.08
N LEU A 262 12.74 19.72 12.22
CA LEU A 262 13.03 21.15 12.34
C LEU A 262 14.52 21.46 12.14
N LEU A 263 15.43 20.55 12.48
CA LEU A 263 16.85 20.69 12.12
C LEU A 263 17.03 20.80 10.59
N LEU A 264 16.17 20.12 9.81
CA LEU A 264 16.18 20.19 8.35
C LEU A 264 15.92 21.62 7.85
N ARG A 265 15.07 22.38 8.54
CA ARG A 265 14.80 23.78 8.22
C ARG A 265 16.08 24.60 8.21
N HIS A 266 16.92 24.43 9.25
CA HIS A 266 18.18 25.14 9.36
C HIS A 266 19.13 24.80 8.21
N GLN A 267 19.20 23.52 7.83
CA GLN A 267 19.99 23.09 6.68
C GLN A 267 19.50 23.70 5.37
N ILE A 268 18.19 23.71 5.13
CA ILE A 268 17.60 24.31 3.93
C ILE A 268 17.88 25.82 3.89
N MET A 269 17.71 26.54 5.00
CA MET A 269 18.04 27.97 5.07
C MET A 269 19.54 28.24 4.85
N ARG A 270 20.42 27.34 5.29
CA ARG A 270 21.86 27.43 5.03
C ARG A 270 22.19 27.23 3.54
N ILE A 271 21.53 26.28 2.88
CA ILE A 271 21.67 26.04 1.43
C ILE A 271 21.06 27.19 0.62
N PHE A 272 19.97 27.79 1.11
CA PHE A 272 19.25 28.89 0.47
C PHE A 272 19.16 30.13 1.37
N PRO A 273 20.25 30.93 1.48
CA PRO A 273 20.32 32.07 2.40
C PRO A 273 19.30 33.19 2.15
N ARG A 274 18.60 33.15 1.00
CA ARG A 274 17.57 34.13 0.63
C ARG A 274 16.18 33.81 1.20
N LEU A 275 16.00 32.66 1.84
CA LEU A 275 14.72 32.30 2.44
C LEU A 275 14.41 33.20 3.65
N PRO A 276 13.17 33.70 3.79
CA PRO A 276 12.80 34.52 4.92
C PRO A 276 12.73 33.69 6.21
N ASN A 277 12.84 34.34 7.37
CA ASN A 277 12.68 33.68 8.67
C ASN A 277 11.25 33.15 8.92
N THR A 278 10.28 33.55 8.11
CA THR A 278 8.91 33.01 8.07
C THR A 278 8.80 31.71 7.28
N PHE A 279 9.88 31.26 6.62
CA PHE A 279 9.91 30.00 5.87
C PHE A 279 9.55 28.81 6.76
N ARG A 280 8.63 27.97 6.25
CA ARG A 280 8.10 26.79 6.93
C ARG A 280 8.57 25.52 6.22
N VAL A 281 9.28 24.65 6.94
CA VAL A 281 9.84 23.43 6.33
C VAL A 281 8.74 22.41 6.02
N GLU A 282 7.63 22.46 6.75
CA GLU A 282 6.43 21.66 6.49
C GLU A 282 6.00 21.71 5.03
N GLN A 283 5.94 22.90 4.42
CA GLN A 283 5.45 23.09 3.05
C GLN A 283 6.34 22.39 2.02
N VAL A 284 7.66 22.45 2.20
CA VAL A 284 8.61 21.80 1.30
C VAL A 284 8.56 20.28 1.45
N ILE A 285 8.44 19.79 2.69
CA ILE A 285 8.30 18.36 2.95
C ILE A 285 6.97 17.85 2.39
N GLN A 286 5.88 18.59 2.56
CA GLN A 286 4.57 18.27 2.03
C GLN A 286 4.58 18.21 0.49
N ALA A 287 5.24 19.17 -0.17
CA ALA A 287 5.39 19.17 -1.61
C ALA A 287 6.24 17.98 -2.11
N SER A 288 7.35 17.67 -1.43
CA SER A 288 8.16 16.48 -1.72
C SER A 288 7.37 15.18 -1.52
N PHE A 289 6.63 15.09 -0.41
CA PHE A 289 5.80 13.95 -0.08
C PHE A 289 4.73 13.73 -1.15
N ALA A 290 4.03 14.79 -1.55
CA ALA A 290 3.01 14.70 -2.60
C ALA A 290 3.59 14.31 -3.97
N GLU A 291 4.70 14.94 -4.41
CA GLU A 291 5.33 14.59 -5.68
C GLU A 291 5.79 13.13 -5.71
N ASN A 292 6.38 12.66 -4.61
CA ASN A 292 6.88 11.29 -4.54
C ASN A 292 5.77 10.26 -4.37
N LEU A 293 4.66 10.63 -3.72
CA LEU A 293 3.49 9.76 -3.58
C LEU A 293 2.74 9.64 -4.91
N TYR A 294 2.63 10.74 -5.66
CA TYR A 294 2.09 10.74 -7.02
C TYR A 294 2.84 9.74 -7.91
N LYS A 295 4.18 9.78 -7.92
CA LYS A 295 5.02 8.80 -8.65
C LYS A 295 4.87 7.36 -8.14
N LEU A 296 4.53 7.19 -6.86
CA LEU A 296 4.24 5.89 -6.29
C LEU A 296 2.95 5.32 -6.88
N VAL A 297 1.90 6.16 -7.04
CA VAL A 297 0.58 5.76 -7.56
C VAL A 297 0.64 5.31 -9.03
N GLU A 298 1.38 6.01 -9.90
CA GLU A 298 1.35 5.75 -11.35
C GLU A 298 1.72 4.31 -11.71
N LEU A 299 0.77 3.46 -12.12
CA LEU A 299 1.06 2.05 -12.34
C LEU A 299 1.63 1.78 -13.72
N SER A 300 2.77 1.08 -13.76
CA SER A 300 3.26 0.53 -15.02
C SER A 300 2.58 -0.81 -15.27
N PRO A 301 2.12 -1.11 -16.49
CA PRO A 301 1.65 -2.45 -16.84
C PRO A 301 2.68 -3.54 -16.54
N LEU A 302 3.97 -3.21 -16.60
CA LEU A 302 5.07 -4.14 -16.29
C LEU A 302 5.11 -4.54 -14.81
N THR A 303 4.51 -3.75 -13.92
CA THR A 303 4.45 -4.08 -12.47
C THR A 303 3.65 -5.36 -12.23
N TRP A 304 2.69 -5.69 -13.11
CA TRP A 304 1.87 -6.90 -13.00
C TRP A 304 2.60 -8.19 -13.39
N ILE A 305 3.66 -8.10 -14.22
CA ILE A 305 4.37 -9.28 -14.75
C ILE A 305 4.91 -10.19 -13.64
N TYR A 306 5.31 -9.60 -12.50
CA TYR A 306 5.87 -10.34 -11.37
C TYR A 306 4.82 -11.19 -10.62
N ILE A 307 3.54 -10.85 -10.74
CA ILE A 307 2.44 -11.52 -10.05
C ILE A 307 1.96 -12.74 -10.85
N ILE A 308 2.08 -12.68 -12.18
CA ILE A 308 1.55 -13.69 -13.11
C ILE A 308 2.02 -15.11 -12.76
N PRO A 309 3.31 -15.41 -12.51
CA PRO A 309 3.75 -16.77 -12.22
C PRO A 309 3.14 -17.33 -10.92
N GLY A 310 2.96 -16.48 -9.90
CA GLY A 310 2.35 -16.88 -8.63
C GLY A 310 0.88 -17.23 -8.79
N LEU A 311 0.13 -16.38 -9.50
CA LEU A 311 -1.28 -16.66 -9.83
C LEU A 311 -1.44 -17.90 -10.70
N ALA A 312 -0.57 -18.07 -11.70
CA ALA A 312 -0.62 -19.23 -12.59
C ALA A 312 -0.36 -20.54 -11.84
N LEU A 313 0.58 -20.55 -10.91
CA LEU A 313 0.89 -21.72 -10.09
C LEU A 313 -0.27 -22.07 -9.13
N ALA A 314 -0.85 -21.06 -8.49
CA ALA A 314 -2.00 -21.24 -7.61
C ALA A 314 -3.18 -21.87 -8.35
N ASN A 315 -3.49 -21.28 -9.49
CA ASN A 315 -4.55 -21.76 -10.36
C ASN A 315 -4.27 -23.19 -10.85
N ALA A 316 -3.01 -23.53 -11.13
CA ALA A 316 -2.66 -24.90 -11.50
C ALA A 316 -2.92 -25.93 -10.38
N ILE A 317 -2.79 -25.54 -9.10
CA ILE A 317 -3.08 -26.41 -7.95
C ILE A 317 -4.59 -26.59 -7.78
N ASP A 318 -5.35 -25.50 -7.89
CA ASP A 318 -6.81 -25.55 -7.81
C ASP A 318 -7.37 -26.41 -8.98
N LEU A 319 -6.93 -26.15 -10.21
CA LEU A 319 -7.35 -26.91 -11.39
C LEU A 319 -6.93 -28.39 -11.33
N SER A 320 -5.82 -28.75 -10.68
CA SER A 320 -5.44 -30.17 -10.53
C SER A 320 -6.36 -30.95 -9.59
N HIS A 321 -7.21 -30.26 -8.84
CA HIS A 321 -8.19 -30.83 -7.92
C HIS A 321 -9.63 -30.44 -8.30
N GLU A 322 -9.86 -30.14 -9.58
CA GLU A 322 -11.18 -29.76 -10.12
C GLU A 322 -11.78 -28.50 -9.47
N VAL A 323 -10.98 -27.71 -8.74
CA VAL A 323 -11.40 -26.43 -8.14
C VAL A 323 -11.20 -25.33 -9.15
N VAL A 324 -12.31 -24.71 -9.57
CA VAL A 324 -12.31 -23.61 -10.52
C VAL A 324 -11.82 -22.30 -9.89
N ASN A 325 -12.24 -22.02 -8.65
CA ASN A 325 -11.82 -20.86 -7.88
C ASN A 325 -12.13 -21.03 -6.39
N SER A 326 -11.59 -20.15 -5.55
CA SER A 326 -11.80 -20.18 -4.09
C SER A 326 -13.24 -19.96 -3.62
N ALA A 327 -14.14 -19.50 -4.49
CA ALA A 327 -15.56 -19.31 -4.20
C ALA A 327 -16.45 -20.44 -4.75
N SER A 328 -15.88 -21.45 -5.42
CA SER A 328 -16.66 -22.55 -5.95
C SER A 328 -17.20 -23.44 -4.83
N PRO A 329 -18.35 -24.11 -5.03
CA PRO A 329 -18.90 -25.02 -4.01
C PRO A 329 -17.97 -26.16 -3.62
N ASN A 330 -17.03 -26.51 -4.51
CA ASN A 330 -16.04 -27.55 -4.31
C ASN A 330 -14.66 -27.01 -3.87
N ALA A 331 -14.55 -25.72 -3.53
CA ALA A 331 -13.26 -25.12 -3.14
C ALA A 331 -12.57 -25.88 -1.99
N ALA A 332 -13.32 -26.54 -1.10
CA ALA A 332 -12.76 -27.38 -0.04
C ALA A 332 -11.88 -28.54 -0.56
N GLU A 333 -12.05 -28.97 -1.81
CA GLU A 333 -11.29 -30.09 -2.42
C GLU A 333 -9.81 -29.75 -2.64
N SER A 334 -9.44 -28.47 -2.78
CA SER A 334 -8.02 -28.05 -2.91
C SER A 334 -7.36 -27.66 -1.59
N VAL A 335 -8.10 -27.69 -0.47
CA VAL A 335 -7.60 -27.31 0.85
C VAL A 335 -6.57 -28.30 1.37
N GLY A 336 -5.44 -27.77 1.86
CA GLY A 336 -4.29 -28.54 2.37
C GLY A 336 -3.23 -28.84 1.31
N PHE A 337 -3.58 -28.77 0.02
CA PHE A 337 -2.66 -29.04 -1.08
C PHE A 337 -1.68 -27.92 -1.38
N PHE A 338 -1.95 -26.67 -1.01
CA PHE A 338 -0.98 -25.57 -1.15
C PHE A 338 0.19 -25.77 -0.19
N PHE A 339 -0.06 -26.34 0.99
CA PHE A 339 0.99 -26.69 1.93
C PHE A 339 1.70 -27.98 1.57
N SER A 340 0.97 -29.04 1.16
CA SER A 340 1.57 -30.33 0.84
C SER A 340 2.32 -30.35 -0.51
N THR A 341 2.08 -29.36 -1.39
CA THR A 341 2.77 -29.20 -2.67
C THR A 341 4.05 -28.35 -2.55
N PRO A 342 5.27 -28.93 -2.62
CA PRO A 342 6.51 -28.18 -2.41
C PRO A 342 6.73 -27.04 -3.42
N THR A 343 6.26 -27.22 -4.65
CA THR A 343 6.36 -26.20 -5.70
C THR A 343 5.51 -24.97 -5.40
N ALA A 344 4.48 -25.07 -4.55
CA ALA A 344 3.63 -23.98 -4.11
C ALA A 344 4.21 -23.25 -2.88
N ILE A 345 4.51 -24.02 -1.84
CA ILE A 345 4.90 -23.47 -0.54
C ILE A 345 6.31 -22.88 -0.56
N ILE A 346 7.28 -23.51 -1.24
CA ILE A 346 8.67 -23.04 -1.24
C ILE A 346 8.79 -21.66 -1.92
N PRO A 347 8.28 -21.42 -3.14
CA PRO A 347 8.31 -20.10 -3.74
C PRO A 347 7.52 -19.06 -2.94
N SER A 348 6.39 -19.43 -2.34
CA SER A 348 5.60 -18.54 -1.47
C SER A 348 6.41 -18.11 -0.25
N ALA A 349 7.04 -19.06 0.45
CA ALA A 349 7.90 -18.76 1.60
C ALA A 349 9.11 -17.90 1.21
N VAL A 350 9.77 -18.23 0.09
CA VAL A 350 10.93 -17.48 -0.42
C VAL A 350 10.54 -16.05 -0.79
N THR A 351 9.42 -15.85 -1.47
CA THR A 351 8.95 -14.51 -1.88
C THR A 351 8.55 -13.65 -0.69
N VAL A 352 7.86 -14.21 0.30
CA VAL A 352 7.52 -13.51 1.55
C VAL A 352 8.78 -13.16 2.35
N ALA A 353 9.71 -14.09 2.50
CA ALA A 353 10.98 -13.86 3.19
C ALA A 353 11.84 -12.81 2.46
N ALA A 354 11.93 -12.90 1.13
CA ALA A 354 12.63 -11.91 0.30
C ALA A 354 11.98 -10.53 0.42
N SER A 355 10.64 -10.43 0.35
CA SER A 355 9.90 -9.18 0.57
C SER A 355 10.23 -8.56 1.93
N MET A 356 10.25 -9.39 2.97
CA MET A 356 10.56 -8.95 4.33
C MET A 356 11.98 -8.38 4.41
N ILE A 357 12.98 -9.15 3.98
CA ILE A 357 14.38 -8.73 3.97
C ILE A 357 14.53 -7.43 3.16
N TRP A 358 13.87 -7.35 2.00
CA TRP A 358 13.93 -6.20 1.10
C TRP A 358 13.26 -4.95 1.70
N GLY A 359 12.11 -5.10 2.35
CA GLY A 359 11.42 -4.00 3.04
C GLY A 359 12.23 -3.43 4.21
N PHE A 360 12.74 -4.31 5.07
CA PHE A 360 13.62 -3.90 6.18
C PHE A 360 14.91 -3.27 5.66
N TRP A 361 15.47 -3.80 4.57
CA TRP A 361 16.63 -3.24 3.90
C TRP A 361 16.38 -1.81 3.39
N ASN A 362 15.30 -1.57 2.64
CA ASN A 362 14.93 -0.24 2.17
C ASN A 362 14.82 0.75 3.34
N CYS A 363 14.13 0.34 4.42
CA CYS A 363 13.95 1.18 5.59
C CYS A 363 15.29 1.47 6.29
N TRP A 364 16.13 0.45 6.49
CA TRP A 364 17.46 0.60 7.07
C TRP A 364 18.34 1.52 6.24
N LYS A 365 18.47 1.28 4.93
CA LYS A 365 19.31 2.08 4.03
C LYS A 365 18.89 3.54 4.06
N LEU A 366 17.60 3.83 3.89
CA LEU A 366 17.12 5.21 3.88
C LEU A 366 17.30 5.88 5.24
N THR A 367 17.26 5.11 6.34
CA THR A 367 17.59 5.62 7.68
C THR A 367 19.08 5.98 7.80
N GLN A 368 19.98 5.14 7.27
CA GLN A 368 21.42 5.42 7.25
C GLN A 368 21.76 6.63 6.38
N ILE A 369 21.18 6.71 5.17
CA ILE A 369 21.35 7.85 4.27
C ILE A 369 20.83 9.12 4.94
N LYS A 370 19.62 9.08 5.51
CA LYS A 370 19.05 10.19 6.28
C LYS A 370 19.99 10.65 7.39
N TYR A 371 20.59 9.73 8.12
CA TYR A 371 21.55 10.04 9.19
C TYR A 371 22.83 10.73 8.68
N MET A 372 23.25 10.46 7.44
CA MET A 372 24.39 11.12 6.82
C MET A 372 24.07 12.53 6.32
N VAL A 373 22.89 12.72 5.74
CA VAL A 373 22.51 13.97 5.07
C VAL A 373 21.77 14.97 5.97
N HIS A 374 21.20 14.51 7.09
CA HIS A 374 20.56 15.41 8.06
C HIS A 374 21.60 16.08 8.97
N PRO A 375 21.40 17.37 9.28
CA PRO A 375 22.16 18.05 10.34
C PRO A 375 21.89 17.42 11.70
N LYS A 376 22.81 17.62 12.64
CA LYS A 376 22.73 17.08 13.99
C LYS A 376 22.70 18.17 15.04
N LEU A 377 22.17 17.85 16.20
CA LEU A 377 22.33 18.69 17.38
C LEU A 377 23.48 18.14 18.23
N GLY A 378 24.44 19.01 18.53
CA GLY A 378 25.53 18.75 19.46
C GLY A 378 25.36 19.59 20.71
N ILE A 379 25.80 19.07 21.86
CA ILE A 379 25.96 19.87 23.08
C ILE A 379 27.45 19.94 23.36
N ASP A 380 27.94 21.17 23.52
CA ASP A 380 29.28 21.42 24.00
C ASP A 380 29.35 21.00 25.49
N LYS A 381 30.21 20.03 25.81
CA LYS A 381 30.34 19.50 27.17
C LYS A 381 30.84 20.56 28.16
N SER A 382 31.60 21.54 27.70
CA SER A 382 32.21 22.56 28.53
C SER A 382 31.25 23.70 28.88
N THR A 383 30.42 24.12 27.92
CA THR A 383 29.50 25.25 28.07
C THR A 383 28.05 24.83 28.31
N GLY A 384 27.69 23.59 27.95
CA GLY A 384 26.31 23.12 27.88
C GLY A 384 25.50 23.75 26.73
N ALA A 385 26.15 24.54 25.86
CA ALA A 385 25.48 25.21 24.75
C ALA A 385 25.13 24.21 23.65
N ALA A 386 23.90 24.30 23.14
CA ALA A 386 23.45 23.50 22.02
C ALA A 386 23.89 24.15 20.71
N THR A 387 24.44 23.36 19.79
CA THR A 387 24.90 23.83 18.49
C THR A 387 24.42 22.89 17.39
N ILE A 388 24.02 23.45 16.25
CA ILE A 388 23.66 22.64 15.08
C ILE A 388 24.95 22.31 14.34
N LEU A 389 25.26 21.03 14.29
CA LEU A 389 26.40 20.48 13.57
C LEU A 389 26.05 20.25 12.10
N PRO A 390 27.00 20.45 11.18
CA PRO A 390 26.82 20.15 9.78
C PRO A 390 26.47 18.67 9.56
N PRO A 391 25.78 18.33 8.47
CA PRO A 391 25.59 16.94 8.06
C PRO A 391 26.92 16.17 7.96
N LEU A 392 26.89 14.86 8.25
CA LEU A 392 28.09 14.03 8.17
C LEU A 392 28.62 13.88 6.74
N VAL A 393 27.75 14.04 5.74
CA VAL A 393 28.14 14.02 4.32
C VAL A 393 29.17 15.12 3.96
N GLU A 394 29.27 16.18 4.77
CA GLU A 394 30.26 17.25 4.57
C GLU A 394 31.64 16.89 5.13
N SER A 395 31.74 15.84 5.94
CA SER A 395 32.99 15.36 6.51
C SER A 395 33.60 14.26 5.62
N GLU A 396 34.72 14.56 4.95
CA GLU A 396 35.40 13.58 4.09
C GLU A 396 35.79 12.29 4.84
N SER A 397 36.24 12.40 6.09
CA SER A 397 36.62 11.22 6.89
C SER A 397 35.40 10.33 7.14
N LYS A 398 34.26 10.93 7.50
CA LYS A 398 33.01 10.18 7.74
C LYS A 398 32.43 9.61 6.45
N MET A 399 32.55 10.31 5.33
CA MET A 399 32.15 9.78 4.02
C MET A 399 33.00 8.58 3.60
N ARG A 400 34.32 8.59 3.83
CA ARG A 400 35.19 7.43 3.54
C ARG A 400 34.90 6.22 4.42
N GLU A 401 34.47 6.46 5.66
CA GLU A 401 34.06 5.40 6.61
C GLU A 401 32.66 4.83 6.30
N PHE A 402 31.83 5.58 5.57
CA PHE A 402 30.43 5.24 5.36
C PHE A 402 30.24 4.31 4.15
N ASP A 403 29.90 3.05 4.40
CA ASP A 403 29.49 2.09 3.39
C ASP A 403 28.02 1.72 3.58
N SER A 404 27.15 2.31 2.76
CA SER A 404 25.72 1.99 2.76
C SER A 404 25.40 0.73 1.93
N SER A 405 26.38 0.10 1.28
CA SER A 405 26.18 -0.92 0.24
C SER A 405 26.95 -2.21 0.60
N PRO A 406 26.43 -3.02 1.53
CA PRO A 406 27.08 -4.23 2.00
C PRO A 406 27.28 -5.22 0.84
N ALA A 407 28.21 -6.15 1.03
CA ALA A 407 28.68 -7.04 -0.02
C ALA A 407 27.59 -7.83 -0.75
N TRP A 408 26.48 -8.17 -0.09
CA TRP A 408 25.37 -8.91 -0.71
C TRP A 408 24.42 -8.03 -1.54
N VAL A 409 24.33 -6.73 -1.24
CA VAL A 409 23.46 -5.77 -1.96
C VAL A 409 24.19 -5.09 -3.11
N ARG A 410 25.49 -4.84 -2.93
CA ARG A 410 26.33 -4.16 -3.91
C ARG A 410 26.19 -4.70 -5.34
N PRO A 411 26.17 -6.03 -5.59
CA PRO A 411 25.95 -6.58 -6.93
C PRO A 411 24.59 -6.17 -7.53
N ILE A 412 23.55 -6.10 -6.69
CA ILE A 412 22.19 -5.74 -7.09
C ILE A 412 22.12 -4.25 -7.42
N GLU A 413 22.67 -3.38 -6.56
CA GLU A 413 22.73 -1.93 -6.83
C GLU A 413 23.55 -1.60 -8.08
N ASN A 414 24.63 -2.33 -8.34
CA ASN A 414 25.46 -2.17 -9.53
C ASN A 414 24.70 -2.37 -10.85
N ILE A 415 23.60 -3.13 -10.86
CA ILE A 415 22.75 -3.31 -12.06
C ILE A 415 22.16 -1.98 -12.53
N TRP A 416 21.85 -1.08 -11.60
CA TRP A 416 21.24 0.23 -11.89
C TRP A 416 22.16 1.41 -11.58
N ALA A 417 23.42 1.15 -11.23
CA ALA A 417 24.35 2.15 -10.77
C ALA A 417 24.59 3.24 -11.83
N LYS A 418 24.73 4.47 -11.34
CA LYS A 418 25.26 5.59 -12.12
C LYS A 418 26.37 6.25 -11.34
N PRO A 419 27.41 6.79 -12.00
CA PRO A 419 28.45 7.54 -11.32
C PRO A 419 27.85 8.64 -10.43
N ALA A 420 28.32 8.73 -9.19
CA ALA A 420 27.93 9.79 -8.28
C ALA A 420 28.43 11.14 -8.82
N LYS A 421 27.59 12.18 -8.76
CA LYS A 421 27.93 13.51 -9.27
C LYS A 421 28.31 14.48 -8.16
N ASN A 422 27.95 14.17 -6.93
CA ASN A 422 28.18 14.97 -5.74
C ASN A 422 28.19 14.06 -4.50
N ALA A 423 28.57 14.61 -3.34
CA ALA A 423 28.62 13.87 -2.08
C ALA A 423 27.25 13.29 -1.65
N PHE A 424 26.15 13.91 -2.09
CA PHE A 424 24.80 13.38 -1.84
C PHE A 424 24.50 12.10 -2.65
N ASP A 425 25.01 11.99 -3.87
CA ASP A 425 24.90 10.75 -4.64
C ASP A 425 25.79 9.65 -4.05
N GLU A 426 26.96 10.02 -3.50
CA GLU A 426 27.91 9.09 -2.89
C GLU A 426 27.33 8.37 -1.65
N VAL A 427 26.44 9.00 -0.88
CA VAL A 427 25.81 8.33 0.27
C VAL A 427 24.92 7.15 -0.12
N PHE A 428 24.47 7.07 -1.38
CA PHE A 428 23.77 5.88 -1.88
C PHE A 428 24.71 4.70 -2.15
N GLY A 429 26.02 4.91 -2.03
CA GLY A 429 27.06 3.90 -2.20
C GLY A 429 27.09 3.38 -3.63
N ALA A 430 26.91 2.07 -3.83
CA ALA A 430 27.05 1.44 -5.14
C ALA A 430 26.04 1.96 -6.17
N ALA A 431 24.84 2.35 -5.74
CA ALA A 431 23.84 2.93 -6.64
C ALA A 431 24.24 4.32 -7.18
N GLY A 432 25.09 5.05 -6.45
CA GLY A 432 25.57 6.40 -6.79
C GLY A 432 24.44 7.34 -7.22
N GLY A 433 24.60 7.99 -8.37
CA GLY A 433 23.64 8.96 -8.91
C GLY A 433 22.30 8.38 -9.38
N ALA A 434 22.10 7.07 -9.30
CA ALA A 434 20.79 6.43 -9.52
C ALA A 434 20.02 6.19 -8.21
N GLY A 435 20.66 6.38 -7.05
CA GLY A 435 20.16 5.96 -5.75
C GLY A 435 18.74 6.42 -5.47
N LEU A 436 18.45 7.72 -5.61
CA LEU A 436 17.13 8.26 -5.30
C LEU A 436 16.02 7.60 -6.15
N LYS A 437 16.22 7.44 -7.45
CA LYS A 437 15.24 6.79 -8.33
C LYS A 437 15.13 5.29 -8.06
N LEU A 438 16.26 4.63 -7.79
CA LEU A 438 16.31 3.20 -7.47
C LEU A 438 15.49 2.90 -6.21
N TYR A 439 15.70 3.65 -5.13
CA TYR A 439 15.00 3.42 -3.87
C TYR A 439 13.51 3.81 -3.92
N GLN A 440 13.13 4.79 -4.74
CA GLN A 440 11.71 5.06 -5.04
C GLN A 440 11.02 3.84 -5.64
N ASN A 441 11.60 3.29 -6.71
CA ASN A 441 11.09 2.10 -7.39
C ASN A 441 11.12 0.87 -6.47
N SER A 442 12.14 0.76 -5.62
CA SER A 442 12.28 -0.31 -4.64
C SER A 442 11.16 -0.31 -3.60
N ILE A 443 10.81 0.85 -3.04
CA ILE A 443 9.69 1.00 -2.10
C ILE A 443 8.36 0.68 -2.79
N LYS A 444 8.19 1.16 -4.04
CA LYS A 444 7.03 0.84 -4.87
C LYS A 444 6.86 -0.66 -5.05
N TYR A 445 7.91 -1.33 -5.50
CA TYR A 445 7.92 -2.78 -5.72
C TYR A 445 7.61 -3.55 -4.44
N GLN A 446 8.22 -3.17 -3.30
CA GLN A 446 7.95 -3.82 -2.02
C GLN A 446 6.51 -3.64 -1.55
N THR A 447 5.94 -2.44 -1.73
CA THR A 447 4.53 -2.18 -1.41
C THR A 447 3.62 -3.07 -2.24
N TRP A 448 3.88 -3.14 -3.55
CA TRP A 448 3.18 -4.02 -4.50
C TRP A 448 3.27 -5.50 -4.13
N LEU A 449 4.45 -5.98 -3.78
CA LEU A 449 4.68 -7.36 -3.40
C LEU A 449 3.91 -7.73 -2.11
N CYS A 450 3.90 -6.85 -1.10
CA CYS A 450 3.13 -7.06 0.13
C CYS A 450 1.63 -7.18 -0.17
N LEU A 451 1.10 -6.32 -1.02
CA LEU A 451 -0.31 -6.34 -1.40
C LEU A 451 -0.69 -7.56 -2.22
N THR A 452 0.22 -7.98 -3.10
CA THR A 452 0.05 -9.23 -3.84
C THR A 452 -0.08 -10.40 -2.87
N HIS A 453 0.79 -10.50 -1.87
CA HIS A 453 0.68 -11.55 -0.85
C HIS A 453 -0.63 -11.46 -0.04
N ILE A 454 -1.04 -10.25 0.36
CA ILE A 454 -2.27 -10.05 1.13
C ILE A 454 -3.50 -10.46 0.32
N VAL A 455 -3.60 -10.01 -0.92
CA VAL A 455 -4.75 -10.35 -1.76
C VAL A 455 -4.70 -11.82 -2.13
N PHE A 456 -3.57 -12.30 -2.63
CA PHE A 456 -3.47 -13.68 -3.08
C PHE A 456 -3.68 -14.67 -1.92
N PHE A 457 -2.85 -14.63 -0.87
CA PHE A 457 -3.00 -15.57 0.25
C PHE A 457 -4.24 -15.28 1.10
N GLY A 458 -4.58 -14.00 1.30
CA GLY A 458 -5.67 -13.59 2.18
C GLY A 458 -7.06 -13.65 1.58
N THR A 459 -7.20 -13.78 0.25
CA THR A 459 -8.50 -13.99 -0.41
C THR A 459 -8.67 -15.39 -0.95
N GLN A 460 -7.59 -16.05 -1.41
CA GLN A 460 -7.69 -17.36 -2.07
C GLN A 460 -7.50 -18.54 -1.12
N VAL A 461 -6.54 -18.44 -0.19
CA VAL A 461 -6.16 -19.57 0.67
C VAL A 461 -6.82 -19.44 2.04
N VAL A 462 -6.55 -18.34 2.75
CA VAL A 462 -6.95 -18.19 4.16
C VAL A 462 -8.47 -18.27 4.38
N PRO A 463 -9.35 -17.57 3.61
CA PRO A 463 -10.79 -17.64 3.86
C PRO A 463 -11.36 -19.03 3.59
N ARG A 464 -10.91 -19.67 2.51
CA ARG A 464 -11.31 -21.02 2.13
C ARG A 464 -10.95 -22.05 3.20
N ASP A 465 -9.71 -22.04 3.65
CA ASP A 465 -9.23 -22.96 4.68
C ASP A 465 -9.92 -22.73 6.02
N PHE A 466 -10.18 -21.45 6.35
CA PHE A 466 -10.93 -21.08 7.54
C PHE A 466 -12.38 -21.55 7.49
N ASP A 467 -13.06 -21.38 6.34
CA ASP A 467 -14.43 -21.87 6.13
C ASP A 467 -14.51 -23.39 6.18
N ALA A 468 -13.57 -24.10 5.56
CA ALA A 468 -13.47 -25.55 5.63
C ALA A 468 -13.27 -26.05 7.08
N LEU A 469 -12.43 -25.36 7.86
CA LEU A 469 -12.21 -25.67 9.27
C LEU A 469 -13.46 -25.42 10.13
N LEU A 470 -14.20 -24.34 9.87
CA LEU A 470 -15.42 -23.99 10.63
C LEU A 470 -16.62 -24.86 10.28
N SER A 471 -16.79 -25.17 8.99
CA SER A 471 -17.91 -25.98 8.49
C SER A 471 -17.72 -27.48 8.72
N GLY A 472 -16.48 -27.92 9.00
CA GLY A 472 -16.14 -29.34 9.06
C GLY A 472 -16.28 -30.02 7.70
N ALA A 473 -16.06 -29.26 6.61
CA ALA A 473 -16.14 -29.77 5.25
C ALA A 473 -15.15 -30.92 5.03
N THR A 474 -15.53 -31.85 4.17
CA THR A 474 -14.58 -32.84 3.65
C THR A 474 -13.58 -32.11 2.78
N VAL A 475 -12.32 -32.03 3.24
CA VAL A 475 -11.23 -31.36 2.53
C VAL A 475 -10.38 -32.35 1.75
N GLY A 476 -9.65 -31.86 0.74
CA GLY A 476 -8.73 -32.66 -0.06
C GLY A 476 -7.61 -33.31 0.75
N ASP A 477 -6.94 -32.52 1.59
CA ASP A 477 -5.81 -32.98 2.41
C ASP A 477 -5.98 -32.54 3.89
N PRO A 478 -6.72 -33.32 4.70
CA PRO A 478 -7.08 -32.93 6.08
C PRO A 478 -5.88 -32.87 7.02
N ASP A 479 -4.82 -33.65 6.76
CA ASP A 479 -3.61 -33.67 7.59
C ASP A 479 -2.84 -32.35 7.50
N HIS A 480 -3.00 -31.61 6.40
CA HIS A 480 -2.28 -30.36 6.14
C HIS A 480 -3.13 -29.09 6.26
N LEU A 481 -4.47 -29.18 6.36
CA LEU A 481 -5.39 -28.04 6.51
C LEU A 481 -4.91 -27.01 7.56
N THR A 482 -4.60 -27.47 8.77
CA THR A 482 -4.19 -26.54 9.85
C THR A 482 -2.83 -25.91 9.56
N ALA A 483 -1.90 -26.68 8.99
CA ALA A 483 -0.57 -26.19 8.63
C ALA A 483 -0.64 -25.16 7.50
N GLU A 484 -1.49 -25.37 6.51
CA GLU A 484 -1.79 -24.44 5.42
C GLU A 484 -2.33 -23.11 5.96
N LEU A 485 -3.42 -23.16 6.73
CA LEU A 485 -4.06 -21.98 7.30
C LEU A 485 -3.09 -21.16 8.16
N VAL A 486 -2.32 -21.82 9.03
CA VAL A 486 -1.35 -21.14 9.90
C VAL A 486 -0.22 -20.52 9.08
N THR A 487 0.28 -21.22 8.06
CA THR A 487 1.42 -20.75 7.27
C THR A 487 1.04 -19.58 6.37
N TYR A 488 -0.03 -19.71 5.58
CA TYR A 488 -0.51 -18.64 4.71
C TYR A 488 -1.12 -17.49 5.50
N GLY A 489 -1.81 -17.77 6.61
CA GLY A 489 -2.25 -16.73 7.55
C GLY A 489 -1.08 -15.92 8.12
N SER A 490 0.04 -16.59 8.45
CA SER A 490 1.27 -15.91 8.89
C SER A 490 1.89 -15.06 7.77
N PHE A 491 1.87 -15.52 6.52
CA PHE A 491 2.35 -14.75 5.37
C PHE A 491 1.53 -13.48 5.15
N VAL A 492 0.21 -13.56 5.26
CA VAL A 492 -0.69 -12.39 5.21
C VAL A 492 -0.36 -11.43 6.35
N LEU A 493 -0.27 -11.93 7.59
CA LEU A 493 0.05 -11.10 8.76
C LEU A 493 1.39 -10.38 8.60
N ILE A 494 2.44 -11.09 8.17
CA ILE A 494 3.77 -10.51 7.92
C ILE A 494 3.69 -9.39 6.87
N SER A 495 2.94 -9.62 5.78
CA SER A 495 2.79 -8.64 4.69
C SER A 495 1.99 -7.41 5.14
N VAL A 496 0.95 -7.59 5.96
CA VAL A 496 0.21 -6.48 6.60
C VAL A 496 1.13 -5.68 7.52
N LEU A 497 1.93 -6.34 8.36
CA LEU A 497 2.88 -5.66 9.26
C LEU A 497 3.93 -4.86 8.46
N GLN A 498 4.45 -5.40 7.36
CA GLN A 498 5.37 -4.67 6.48
C GLN A 498 4.71 -3.43 5.88
N LEU A 499 3.46 -3.55 5.42
CA LEU A 499 2.71 -2.46 4.80
C LEU A 499 2.35 -1.35 5.79
N LEU A 500 2.05 -1.71 7.05
CA LEU A 500 1.66 -0.76 8.09
C LEU A 500 2.87 -0.10 8.78
N LEU A 501 3.95 -0.86 9.00
CA LEU A 501 5.07 -0.41 9.83
C LEU A 501 6.31 -0.02 9.00
N VAL A 502 6.67 -0.83 8.00
CA VAL A 502 7.97 -0.69 7.32
C VAL A 502 7.87 0.23 6.11
N ALA A 503 6.91 -0.01 5.21
CA ALA A 503 6.77 0.75 3.97
C ALA A 503 6.53 2.25 4.20
N PRO A 504 5.62 2.69 5.12
CA PRO A 504 5.39 4.11 5.36
C PRO A 504 6.60 4.80 5.99
N ARG A 505 7.43 4.06 6.73
CA ARG A 505 8.67 4.57 7.33
C ARG A 505 9.77 4.73 6.29
N ALA A 506 9.97 3.72 5.46
CA ALA A 506 10.89 3.80 4.32
C ALA A 506 10.51 4.96 3.41
N PHE A 507 9.23 5.06 3.03
CA PHE A 507 8.72 6.13 2.18
C PHE A 507 8.88 7.52 2.81
N TRP A 508 8.60 7.66 4.11
CA TRP A 508 8.82 8.93 4.81
C TRP A 508 10.29 9.35 4.83
N ASN A 509 11.20 8.43 5.17
CA ASN A 509 12.64 8.71 5.15
C ASN A 509 13.12 9.05 3.74
N TYR A 510 12.58 8.37 2.72
CA TYR A 510 12.82 8.72 1.32
C TYR A 510 12.43 10.15 1.00
N CYS A 511 11.23 10.59 1.40
CA CYS A 511 10.76 11.96 1.14
C CYS A 511 11.66 13.01 1.81
N LEU A 512 12.12 12.75 3.05
CA LEU A 512 13.03 13.66 3.77
C LEU A 512 14.41 13.74 3.09
N VAL A 513 14.94 12.61 2.63
CA VAL A 513 16.20 12.58 1.86
C VAL A 513 16.03 13.30 0.52
N ALA A 514 14.90 13.10 -0.17
CA ALA A 514 14.62 13.74 -1.46
C ALA A 514 14.55 15.27 -1.36
N VAL A 515 14.06 15.82 -0.24
CA VAL A 515 14.03 17.28 0.00
C VAL A 515 15.43 17.89 -0.03
N LEU A 516 16.46 17.14 0.36
CA LEU A 516 17.84 17.62 0.42
C LEU A 516 18.59 17.54 -0.91
N GLU A 517 18.04 16.83 -1.90
CA GLU A 517 18.62 16.85 -3.24
C GLU A 517 18.45 18.26 -3.82
N GLU A 518 19.55 18.97 -4.08
CA GLU A 518 19.56 20.38 -4.46
C GLU A 518 18.58 20.72 -5.62
N LYS A 519 18.51 19.87 -6.64
CA LYS A 519 17.60 20.06 -7.78
C LYS A 519 16.14 19.99 -7.36
N THR A 520 15.83 19.02 -6.51
CA THR A 520 14.50 18.82 -5.95
C THR A 520 14.16 19.97 -5.00
N ALA A 521 15.08 20.37 -4.12
CA ALA A 521 14.90 21.52 -3.23
C ALA A 521 14.59 22.81 -4.00
N ARG A 522 15.37 23.12 -5.05
CA ARG A 522 15.13 24.30 -5.89
C ARG A 522 13.74 24.26 -6.54
N LYS A 523 13.37 23.11 -7.14
CA LYS A 523 12.07 22.92 -7.76
C LYS A 523 10.92 23.07 -6.75
N LEU A 524 11.07 22.49 -5.56
CA LEU A 524 10.04 22.56 -4.52
C LEU A 524 9.90 23.97 -3.96
N LEU A 525 11.00 24.71 -3.79
CA LEU A 525 10.97 26.11 -3.35
C LEU A 525 10.28 27.02 -4.38
N THR A 526 10.44 26.75 -5.68
CA THR A 526 9.68 27.48 -6.71
C THR A 526 8.19 27.13 -6.71
N LEU A 527 7.81 25.95 -6.21
CA LEU A 527 6.41 25.53 -6.10
C LEU A 527 5.77 25.99 -4.77
N SER A 528 6.54 26.11 -3.69
CA SER A 528 6.05 26.59 -2.39
C SER A 528 6.00 28.11 -2.30
N GLY A 529 6.84 28.80 -3.08
CA GLY A 529 6.79 30.25 -3.23
C GLY A 529 5.53 30.65 -3.99
N ASN A 530 4.49 31.02 -3.25
CA ASN A 530 3.31 31.69 -3.78
C ASN A 530 3.73 32.83 -4.71
N ASP A 531 3.07 32.91 -5.87
CA ASP A 531 3.31 33.86 -6.94
C ASP A 531 3.61 35.29 -6.46
N ASP A 532 4.86 35.72 -6.53
CA ASP A 532 5.14 37.10 -6.90
C ASP A 532 5.39 37.13 -8.42
N PRO A 533 4.38 37.52 -9.23
CA PRO A 533 4.51 37.56 -10.68
C PRO A 533 5.66 38.47 -11.15
N MET A 534 6.18 39.36 -10.29
CA MET A 534 7.36 40.17 -10.60
C MET A 534 8.67 39.38 -10.74
N GLN A 535 8.80 38.17 -10.17
CA GLN A 535 10.02 37.36 -10.35
C GLN A 535 10.00 36.48 -11.60
N LYS A 536 8.84 36.21 -12.20
CA LYS A 536 8.75 35.47 -13.47
C LYS A 536 9.32 36.24 -14.66
N GLU A 537 9.33 37.58 -14.61
CA GLU A 537 9.76 38.42 -15.72
C GLU A 537 11.29 38.62 -15.82
N GLN A 538 12.06 38.21 -14.80
CA GLN A 538 13.53 38.30 -14.82
C GLN A 538 14.25 36.95 -14.94
N ALA A 539 13.53 35.82 -14.94
CA ALA A 539 14.13 34.47 -14.93
C ALA A 539 13.99 33.69 -16.26
N ILE A 540 13.50 34.31 -17.34
CA ILE A 540 13.43 33.70 -18.68
C ILE A 540 14.15 34.63 -19.66
N PRO A 541 15.37 34.28 -20.12
CA PRO A 541 15.45 33.40 -21.29
C PRO A 541 16.74 32.55 -21.36
N VAL A 542 16.71 31.24 -21.05
CA VAL A 542 17.80 30.32 -21.46
C VAL A 542 17.35 28.89 -21.86
N ALA A 543 16.14 28.42 -21.53
CA ALA A 543 15.82 26.99 -21.67
C ALA A 543 14.73 26.65 -22.70
N LEU A 544 14.73 27.26 -23.89
CA LEU A 544 13.97 26.75 -25.05
C LEU A 544 14.70 27.12 -26.35
N ASN A 545 15.83 26.47 -26.61
CA ASN A 545 16.39 26.28 -27.95
C ASN A 545 17.13 24.94 -27.98
N GLY A 546 16.32 23.87 -27.99
CA GLY A 546 16.75 22.51 -28.30
C GLY A 546 15.89 22.00 -29.44
N THR A 547 16.04 22.61 -30.62
CA THR A 547 15.50 22.12 -31.89
C THR A 547 16.09 20.74 -32.18
N ALA A 548 15.28 19.69 -32.00
CA ALA A 548 15.46 18.43 -32.68
C ALA A 548 14.94 18.59 -34.13
N ALA A 549 15.81 19.02 -35.03
CA ALA A 549 15.63 18.78 -36.46
C ALA A 549 16.14 17.36 -36.74
N VAL A 550 15.22 16.41 -36.90
CA VAL A 550 15.52 15.11 -37.51
C VAL A 550 15.48 15.33 -39.01
N GLU A 551 16.66 15.45 -39.60
CA GLU A 551 16.88 15.45 -41.04
C GLU A 551 16.76 14.00 -41.52
N ILE A 552 15.65 13.68 -42.21
CA ILE A 552 15.54 12.49 -43.04
C ILE A 552 15.84 12.94 -44.46
N THR A 553 16.98 12.53 -45.01
CA THR A 553 17.26 12.58 -46.45
C THR A 553 17.19 11.18 -47.06
N PRO A 554 16.79 11.08 -48.34
CA PRO A 554 16.18 9.90 -48.95
C PRO A 554 17.09 8.67 -49.12
#